data_AF-A0A2D9P1F4-F1
#
_entry.id   AF-A0A2D9P1F4-F1
#
_cell.length_a   1.000
_cell.length_b   1.000
_cell.length_c   1.000
_cell.angle_alpha   90.00
_cell.angle_beta   90.00
_cell.angle_gamma   90.00
#
_symmetry.space_group_name_H-M   'P 1'
#
loop_
_entity.id
_entity.type
_entity.pdbx_description
1 polymer ?
#
loop_
_entity_poly.entity_id
_entity_poly.type
_entity_poly.pdbx_seq_one_letter_code
_entity_poly.pdbx_strand_id
1 'polypeptide(L)'
;MSLRERAEASNLPKSGSVEVLRARLIKHQILSNLDLSWEGIQSMPHKEIGEVLKIFGIKSSGSHKERRQRLWLHLNYDSRRMTIERLAEIDREKLHELCHFLELPLTGNRTVLMGRVAGVLTSQSNGWGRIKRSLRRNGLPMTPKVVNREIDDNDEESFVDISRDDSLMLEIIDEVSNAALEDAHDSLMVGFEEADFSTQGDILTIQARVDDLDRMISTIIKNRDGIWGEKESDLLIRLAMRRGWPLKNENVKERVREVATNIAEIKGADLDKISDSEIDKTGHLERIRQKLSNVEKILAEDKEL
;
A
#
# COMPACT_ATOMS: atom_id res chain seq x y z
N MET A 1 11.40 19.09 -12.74
CA MET A 1 12.42 18.49 -11.89
C MET A 1 11.88 17.16 -11.36
N SER A 2 12.55 16.06 -11.67
CA SER A 2 12.14 14.72 -11.20
C SER A 2 12.35 14.61 -9.68
N LEU A 3 11.66 13.67 -9.03
CA LEU A 3 11.85 13.44 -7.58
C LEU A 3 13.27 13.00 -7.25
N ARG A 4 13.93 12.27 -8.16
CA ARG A 4 15.33 11.85 -8.03
C ARG A 4 16.30 13.02 -8.13
N GLU A 5 16.09 13.94 -9.06
CA GLU A 5 16.88 15.19 -9.16
C GLU A 5 16.75 16.02 -7.88
N ARG A 6 15.54 16.12 -7.32
CA ARG A 6 15.30 16.85 -6.06
C ARG A 6 15.93 16.14 -4.86
N ALA A 7 15.95 14.81 -4.84
CA ALA A 7 16.65 14.03 -3.83
C ALA A 7 18.17 14.24 -3.92
N GLU A 8 18.74 14.22 -5.13
CA GLU A 8 20.16 14.48 -5.39
C GLU A 8 20.58 15.90 -4.99
N ALA A 9 19.77 16.91 -5.34
CA ALA A 9 19.98 18.29 -4.88
C ALA A 9 19.92 18.44 -3.35
N SER A 10 19.23 17.52 -2.67
CA SER A 10 19.15 17.47 -1.20
C SER A 10 20.14 16.48 -0.56
N ASN A 11 21.12 15.96 -1.31
CA ASN A 11 22.08 14.92 -0.88
C ASN A 11 21.43 13.64 -0.31
N LEU A 12 20.26 13.26 -0.83
CA LEU A 12 19.55 12.05 -0.44
C LEU A 12 19.77 10.92 -1.46
N PRO A 13 19.81 9.64 -1.03
CA PRO A 13 19.92 8.52 -1.94
C PRO A 13 18.74 8.47 -2.91
N LYS A 14 19.03 8.21 -4.18
CA LYS A 14 18.07 8.08 -5.29
C LYS A 14 17.44 6.69 -5.40
N SER A 15 17.71 5.79 -4.44
CA SER A 15 17.26 4.40 -4.45
C SER A 15 15.86 4.22 -3.85
N GLY A 16 15.14 3.24 -4.40
CA GLY A 16 13.78 2.86 -4.01
C GLY A 16 12.71 3.39 -4.97
N SER A 17 11.47 2.94 -4.77
CA SER A 17 10.31 3.45 -5.51
C SER A 17 10.07 4.94 -5.25
N VAL A 18 9.20 5.52 -6.06
CA VAL A 18 8.79 6.94 -5.96
C VAL A 18 8.28 7.28 -4.56
N GLU A 19 7.51 6.37 -3.95
CA GLU A 19 6.94 6.58 -2.63
C GLU A 19 8.01 6.60 -1.54
N VAL A 20 9.04 5.76 -1.67
CA VAL A 20 10.19 5.76 -0.76
C VAL A 20 10.97 7.07 -0.90
N LEU A 21 11.22 7.53 -2.14
CA LEU A 21 11.88 8.81 -2.39
C LEU A 21 11.08 9.99 -1.85
N ARG A 22 9.75 9.96 -2.03
CA ARG A 22 8.85 10.97 -1.51
C ARG A 22 8.84 10.99 0.02
N ALA A 23 8.71 9.83 0.68
CA ALA A 23 8.75 9.74 2.14
C ALA A 23 10.08 10.29 2.68
N ARG A 24 11.19 9.98 2.02
CA ARG A 24 12.52 10.50 2.37
C ARG A 24 12.62 12.02 2.22
N LEU A 25 12.11 12.56 1.11
CA LEU A 25 12.07 13.99 0.86
C LEU A 25 11.17 14.72 1.86
N ILE A 26 9.99 14.20 2.16
CA ILE A 26 9.07 14.77 3.17
C ILE A 26 9.73 14.76 4.55
N LYS A 27 10.34 13.63 4.94
CA LYS A 27 11.08 13.52 6.20
C LYS A 27 12.17 14.59 6.29
N HIS A 28 12.96 14.78 5.24
CA HIS A 28 14.08 15.70 5.25
C HIS A 28 13.67 17.18 5.14
N GLN A 29 12.68 17.51 4.31
CA GLN A 29 12.34 18.89 3.97
C GLN A 29 11.19 19.46 4.81
N ILE A 30 10.27 18.63 5.29
CA ILE A 30 9.05 19.06 6.00
C ILE A 30 9.11 18.66 7.47
N LEU A 31 9.59 17.46 7.77
CA LEU A 31 9.61 16.90 9.13
C LEU A 31 11.03 16.90 9.74
N SER A 32 11.88 17.85 9.34
CA SER A 32 13.29 17.90 9.77
C SER A 32 13.48 17.98 11.29
N ASN A 33 12.50 18.53 11.99
CA ASN A 33 12.55 18.79 13.43
C ASN A 33 11.93 17.67 14.26
N LEU A 34 11.34 16.66 13.61
CA LEU A 34 10.66 15.55 14.26
C LEU A 34 11.60 14.35 14.34
N ASP A 35 11.69 13.76 15.53
CA ASP A 35 12.37 12.49 15.70
C ASP A 35 11.49 11.34 15.19
N LEU A 36 11.83 10.84 14.01
CA LEU A 36 11.20 9.68 13.37
C LEU A 36 12.05 8.41 13.52
N SER A 37 12.91 8.35 14.55
CA SER A 37 13.53 7.11 15.03
C SER A 37 12.47 6.17 15.65
N TRP A 38 12.85 4.94 16.01
CA TRP A 38 11.91 4.03 16.66
C TRP A 38 11.49 4.59 18.04
N GLU A 39 12.45 5.10 18.81
CA GLU A 39 12.25 5.72 20.11
C GLU A 39 11.39 6.99 20.01
N GLY A 40 11.63 7.82 18.99
CA GLY A 40 10.82 8.99 18.67
C GLY A 40 9.38 8.61 18.34
N ILE A 41 9.17 7.59 17.50
CA ILE A 41 7.82 7.10 17.16
C ILE A 41 7.10 6.50 18.38
N GLN A 42 7.82 5.81 19.28
CA GLN A 42 7.24 5.24 20.50
C GLN A 42 6.79 6.32 21.49
N SER A 43 7.57 7.39 21.63
CA SER A 43 7.26 8.52 22.52
C SER A 43 6.24 9.50 21.94
N MET A 44 5.98 9.44 20.62
CA MET A 44 5.09 10.37 19.94
C MET A 44 3.60 10.18 20.35
N PRO A 45 2.90 11.27 20.74
CA PRO A 45 1.50 11.20 21.11
C PRO A 45 0.61 10.81 19.93
N HIS A 46 -0.52 10.16 20.23
CA HIS A 46 -1.41 9.56 19.22
C HIS A 46 -1.92 10.56 18.18
N LYS A 47 -2.17 11.80 18.61
CA LYS A 47 -2.62 12.91 17.76
C LYS A 47 -1.55 13.31 16.76
N GLU A 48 -0.31 13.48 17.22
CA GLU A 48 0.83 13.90 16.40
C GLU A 48 1.18 12.86 15.34
N ILE A 49 1.17 11.56 15.68
CA ILE A 49 1.35 10.50 14.67
C ILE A 49 0.26 10.61 13.59
N GLY A 50 -0.99 10.91 13.99
CA GLY A 50 -2.08 11.13 13.05
C GLY A 50 -1.81 12.27 12.07
N GLU A 51 -1.20 13.36 12.53
CA GLU A 51 -0.82 14.52 11.72
C GLU A 51 0.35 14.17 10.78
N VAL A 52 1.39 13.50 11.29
CA VAL A 52 2.51 13.02 10.48
C VAL A 52 2.04 12.10 9.35
N LEU A 53 1.15 11.15 9.64
CA LEU A 53 0.56 10.26 8.62
C LEU A 53 -0.23 11.04 7.56
N LYS A 54 -0.90 12.15 7.92
CA LYS A 54 -1.59 13.01 6.95
C LYS A 54 -0.59 13.76 6.06
N ILE A 55 0.53 14.22 6.60
CA ILE A 55 1.60 14.91 5.84
C ILE A 55 2.20 13.96 4.80
N PHE A 56 2.44 12.70 5.17
CA PHE A 56 2.84 11.66 4.22
C PHE A 56 1.74 11.30 3.20
N GLY A 57 0.50 11.65 3.49
CA GLY A 57 -0.64 11.38 2.62
C GLY A 57 -1.17 9.94 2.73
N ILE A 58 -0.92 9.27 3.85
CA ILE A 58 -1.31 7.87 4.10
C ILE A 58 -2.45 7.77 5.14
N LYS A 59 -2.89 6.55 5.49
CA LYS A 59 -4.04 6.36 6.38
C LYS A 59 -3.72 6.80 7.82
N SER A 60 -4.33 7.90 8.26
CA SER A 60 -4.16 8.46 9.60
C SER A 60 -5.10 7.90 10.68
N SER A 61 -6.09 7.07 10.33
CA SER A 61 -7.03 6.47 11.29
C SER A 61 -6.52 5.13 11.85
N GLY A 62 -7.10 4.67 12.95
CA GLY A 62 -6.70 3.45 13.66
C GLY A 62 -6.17 3.71 15.07
N SER A 63 -5.93 2.63 15.80
CA SER A 63 -5.37 2.65 17.16
C SER A 63 -3.97 3.26 17.20
N HIS A 64 -3.50 3.66 18.37
CA HIS A 64 -2.16 4.25 18.51
C HIS A 64 -1.07 3.30 18.02
N LYS A 65 -1.17 2.02 18.38
CA LYS A 65 -0.29 0.94 17.91
C LYS A 65 -0.33 0.79 16.38
N GLU A 66 -1.52 0.74 15.78
CA GLU A 66 -1.65 0.62 14.32
C GLU A 66 -1.02 1.81 13.59
N ARG A 67 -1.15 3.03 14.13
CA ARG A 67 -0.55 4.22 13.54
C ARG A 67 0.97 4.19 13.64
N ARG A 68 1.55 3.76 14.76
CA ARG A 68 3.01 3.58 14.92
C ARG A 68 3.56 2.55 13.95
N GLN A 69 2.95 1.37 13.89
CA GLN A 69 3.32 0.31 12.94
C GLN A 69 3.31 0.83 11.50
N ARG A 70 2.24 1.54 11.12
CA ARG A 70 2.07 2.11 9.78
C ARG A 70 3.13 3.16 9.45
N LEU A 71 3.39 4.08 10.37
CA LEU A 71 4.42 5.10 10.21
C LEU A 71 5.81 4.45 10.05
N TRP A 72 6.12 3.49 10.92
CA TRP A 72 7.40 2.79 10.88
C TRP A 72 7.59 2.00 9.57
N LEU A 73 6.55 1.28 9.11
CA LEU A 73 6.58 0.59 7.82
C LEU A 73 6.80 1.55 6.65
N HIS A 74 6.08 2.69 6.63
CA HIS A 74 6.20 3.69 5.57
C HIS A 74 7.60 4.31 5.47
N LEU A 75 8.28 4.47 6.60
CA LEU A 75 9.60 5.09 6.66
C LEU A 75 10.72 4.11 6.27
N ASN A 76 10.57 2.82 6.58
CA ASN A 76 11.66 1.85 6.50
C ASN A 76 11.51 0.88 5.33
N TYR A 77 10.31 0.68 4.80
CA TYR A 77 10.05 -0.31 3.76
C TYR A 77 9.33 0.26 2.55
N ASP A 78 9.54 -0.43 1.44
CA ASP A 78 8.79 -0.22 0.21
C ASP A 78 7.55 -1.11 0.22
N SER A 79 6.36 -0.51 0.15
CA SER A 79 5.09 -1.23 0.09
C SER A 79 4.97 -2.19 -1.10
N ARG A 80 5.77 -2.01 -2.16
CA ARG A 80 5.79 -2.91 -3.32
C ARG A 80 6.70 -4.11 -3.13
N ARG A 81 7.67 -4.02 -2.21
CA ARG A 81 8.69 -5.05 -1.99
C ARG A 81 8.44 -5.84 -0.72
N MET A 82 7.83 -5.23 0.30
CA MET A 82 7.49 -5.91 1.55
C MET A 82 6.12 -6.58 1.42
N THR A 83 6.10 -7.76 0.81
CA THR A 83 4.90 -8.58 0.59
C THR A 83 4.96 -9.91 1.37
N ILE A 84 3.83 -10.62 1.43
CA ILE A 84 3.69 -11.90 2.15
C ILE A 84 4.58 -12.98 1.53
N GLU A 85 4.76 -12.94 0.21
CA GLU A 85 5.59 -13.89 -0.53
C GLU A 85 7.06 -13.69 -0.16
N ARG A 86 7.53 -12.44 -0.13
CA ARG A 86 8.92 -12.13 0.24
C ARG A 86 9.24 -12.44 1.69
N LEU A 87 8.27 -12.39 2.59
CA LEU A 87 8.44 -12.82 3.99
C LEU A 87 8.92 -14.27 4.10
N ALA A 88 8.59 -15.13 3.13
CA ALA A 88 9.06 -16.51 3.09
C ALA A 88 10.56 -16.65 2.82
N GLU A 89 11.22 -15.61 2.31
CA GLU A 89 12.66 -15.55 2.04
C GLU A 89 13.45 -14.90 3.19
N ILE A 90 12.77 -14.18 4.10
CA ILE A 90 13.39 -13.44 5.21
C ILE A 90 13.86 -14.41 6.30
N ASP A 91 15.09 -14.24 6.77
CA ASP A 91 15.67 -15.03 7.85
C ASP A 91 14.99 -14.79 9.21
N ARG A 92 15.25 -15.68 10.17
CA ARG A 92 14.61 -15.61 11.49
C ARG A 92 15.02 -14.35 12.28
N GLU A 93 16.27 -13.91 12.14
CA GLU A 93 16.80 -12.77 12.90
C GLU A 93 16.13 -11.49 12.41
N LYS A 94 16.02 -11.31 11.09
CA LYS A 94 15.30 -10.18 10.52
C LYS A 94 13.81 -10.20 10.81
N LEU A 95 13.17 -11.38 10.84
CA LEU A 95 11.79 -11.51 11.31
C LEU A 95 11.62 -11.12 12.78
N HIS A 96 12.62 -11.42 13.62
CA HIS A 96 12.62 -11.03 15.02
C HIS A 96 12.75 -9.50 15.17
N GLU A 97 13.64 -8.86 14.41
CA GLU A 97 13.72 -7.39 14.33
C GLU A 97 12.40 -6.76 13.87
N LEU A 98 11.79 -7.31 12.82
CA LEU A 98 10.48 -6.87 12.34
C LEU A 98 9.42 -6.98 13.43
N CYS A 99 9.38 -8.09 14.17
CA CYS A 99 8.47 -8.22 15.30
C CYS A 99 8.73 -7.18 16.39
N HIS A 100 10.00 -6.86 16.69
CA HIS A 100 10.35 -5.83 17.66
C HIS A 100 9.81 -4.45 17.27
N PHE A 101 10.12 -4.01 16.05
CA PHE A 101 9.70 -2.71 15.55
C PHE A 101 8.20 -2.59 15.31
N LEU A 102 7.52 -3.70 15.04
CA LEU A 102 6.06 -3.76 14.89
C LEU A 102 5.33 -4.01 16.22
N GLU A 103 6.02 -3.97 17.37
CA GLU A 103 5.43 -4.19 18.70
C GLU A 103 4.67 -5.53 18.80
N LEU A 104 5.24 -6.58 18.20
CA LEU A 104 4.73 -7.94 18.21
C LEU A 104 5.49 -8.79 19.22
N PRO A 105 4.87 -9.86 19.75
CA PRO A 105 5.60 -10.80 20.61
C PRO A 105 6.79 -11.40 19.86
N LEU A 106 7.94 -11.47 20.53
CA LEU A 106 9.23 -11.93 19.98
C LEU A 106 9.43 -13.45 20.10
N THR A 107 8.49 -14.15 20.74
CA THR A 107 8.59 -15.58 21.04
C THR A 107 8.11 -16.46 19.89
N GLY A 108 8.78 -17.58 19.66
CA GLY A 108 8.35 -18.58 18.68
C GLY A 108 9.42 -18.99 17.68
N ASN A 109 9.05 -19.92 16.80
CA ASN A 109 9.86 -20.33 15.67
C ASN A 109 9.69 -19.35 14.50
N ARG A 110 10.50 -19.51 13.45
CA ARG A 110 10.49 -18.63 12.27
C ARG A 110 9.09 -18.47 11.65
N THR A 111 8.34 -19.56 11.53
CA THR A 111 7.00 -19.55 10.91
C THR A 111 5.98 -18.78 11.74
N VAL A 112 6.05 -18.86 13.08
CA VAL A 112 5.20 -18.06 13.98
C VAL A 112 5.52 -16.57 13.88
N LEU A 113 6.80 -16.19 13.84
CA LEU A 113 7.19 -14.77 13.65
C LEU A 113 6.72 -14.25 12.30
N MET A 114 6.95 -15.02 11.24
CA MET A 114 6.49 -14.71 9.88
C MET A 114 4.98 -14.52 9.81
N GLY A 115 4.19 -15.43 10.41
CA GLY A 115 2.73 -15.33 10.44
C GLY A 115 2.21 -14.07 11.14
N ARG A 116 2.88 -13.62 12.20
CA ARG A 116 2.52 -12.37 12.90
C ARG A 116 2.84 -11.14 12.05
N VAL A 117 4.01 -11.09 11.43
CA VAL A 117 4.39 -9.97 10.54
C VAL A 117 3.46 -9.93 9.33
N ALA A 118 3.17 -11.08 8.70
CA ALA A 118 2.20 -11.19 7.63
C ALA A 118 0.82 -10.66 8.05
N GLY A 119 0.35 -11.00 9.26
CA GLY A 119 -0.89 -10.45 9.82
C GLY A 119 -0.91 -8.92 9.92
N VAL A 120 0.22 -8.30 10.29
CA VAL A 120 0.35 -6.83 10.29
C VAL A 120 0.34 -6.28 8.87
N LEU A 121 1.05 -6.89 7.93
CA LEU A 121 1.04 -6.43 6.54
C LEU A 121 -0.36 -6.51 5.92
N THR A 122 -1.11 -7.56 6.21
CA THR A 122 -2.50 -7.73 5.76
C THR A 122 -3.43 -6.68 6.39
N SER A 123 -3.34 -6.47 7.71
CA SER A 123 -4.17 -5.47 8.39
C SER A 123 -3.84 -4.04 7.98
N GLN A 124 -2.58 -3.80 7.60
CA GLN A 124 -2.08 -2.52 7.10
C GLN A 124 -2.12 -2.43 5.56
N SER A 125 -2.73 -3.40 4.86
CA SER A 125 -2.81 -3.37 3.41
C SER A 125 -3.45 -2.05 2.93
N ASN A 126 -2.82 -1.39 1.96
CA ASN A 126 -3.22 -0.05 1.47
C ASN A 126 -3.23 1.08 2.52
N GLY A 127 -2.71 0.82 3.73
CA GLY A 127 -2.65 1.80 4.83
C GLY A 127 -1.37 2.63 4.83
N TRP A 128 -0.27 2.08 4.33
CA TRP A 128 1.07 2.68 4.32
C TRP A 128 1.71 2.60 2.93
N GLY A 129 2.84 3.28 2.75
CA GLY A 129 3.59 3.29 1.49
C GLY A 129 2.95 4.21 0.45
N ARG A 130 1.73 3.89 0.02
CA ARG A 130 1.05 4.58 -1.07
C ARG A 130 0.20 5.74 -0.59
N ILE A 131 0.33 6.89 -1.27
CA ILE A 131 -0.54 8.05 -1.04
C ILE A 131 -2.00 7.71 -1.37
N LYS A 132 -2.90 8.16 -0.50
CA LYS A 132 -4.36 8.06 -0.69
C LYS A 132 -4.78 8.62 -2.05
N ARG A 133 -5.67 7.89 -2.73
CA ARG A 133 -6.24 8.28 -4.03
C ARG A 133 -6.82 9.70 -4.03
N SER A 134 -7.50 10.12 -2.96
CA SER A 134 -8.08 11.48 -2.83
C SER A 134 -7.03 12.59 -2.87
N LEU A 135 -5.85 12.36 -2.27
CA LEU A 135 -4.75 13.34 -2.24
C LEU A 135 -3.97 13.41 -3.56
N ARG A 136 -4.09 12.38 -4.41
CA ARG A 136 -3.47 12.38 -5.76
C ARG A 136 -4.22 13.28 -6.74
N ARG A 137 -5.54 13.47 -6.57
CA ARG A 137 -6.39 14.16 -7.55
C ARG A 137 -6.67 15.62 -7.21
N ASN A 138 -6.87 15.96 -5.94
CA ASN A 138 -7.22 17.34 -5.55
C ASN A 138 -6.02 18.18 -5.08
N GLY A 139 -4.83 17.58 -4.99
CA GLY A 139 -3.71 18.17 -4.24
C GLY A 139 -4.04 18.31 -2.74
N LEU A 140 -3.02 18.56 -1.91
CA LEU A 140 -3.30 19.06 -0.56
C LEU A 140 -4.03 20.41 -0.73
N PRO A 141 -5.17 20.67 -0.07
CA PRO A 141 -5.76 22.00 -0.09
C PRO A 141 -4.67 22.99 0.35
N MET A 142 -4.25 23.85 -0.57
CA MET A 142 -3.22 24.87 -0.38
C MET A 142 -3.75 25.96 0.56
N THR A 143 -3.94 25.62 1.83
CA THR A 143 -3.90 26.56 2.93
C THR A 143 -3.39 25.80 4.16
N PRO A 144 -2.15 26.05 4.62
CA PRO A 144 -1.84 25.75 6.00
C PRO A 144 -2.71 26.71 6.81
N LYS A 145 -3.82 26.22 7.39
CA LYS A 145 -4.38 26.90 8.55
C LYS A 145 -3.28 26.82 9.60
N VAL A 146 -2.50 27.89 9.70
CA VAL A 146 -1.62 28.17 10.83
C VAL A 146 -2.53 28.13 12.04
N VAL A 147 -2.53 26.98 12.72
CA VAL A 147 -3.16 26.85 14.02
C VAL A 147 -2.18 27.49 14.99
N ASN A 148 -2.28 28.81 15.14
CA ASN A 148 -1.86 29.45 16.37
C ASN A 148 -2.77 28.88 17.46
N ARG A 149 -2.30 27.84 18.15
CA ARG A 149 -2.85 27.45 19.45
C ARG A 149 -1.92 28.03 20.49
N GLU A 150 -2.36 29.14 21.06
CA GLU A 150 -2.06 29.40 22.47
C GLU A 150 -2.52 28.15 23.24
N ILE A 151 -1.62 27.66 24.09
CA ILE A 151 -1.81 26.49 24.94
C ILE A 151 -2.86 26.90 25.96
N ASP A 152 -4.01 26.24 25.96
CA ASP A 152 -4.86 26.20 27.14
C ASP A 152 -5.22 24.74 27.41
N ASP A 153 -4.75 24.27 28.56
CA ASP A 153 -4.99 22.96 29.12
C ASP A 153 -6.41 22.95 29.69
N ASN A 154 -7.36 22.31 29.00
CA ASN A 154 -8.42 21.52 29.64
C ASN A 154 -9.29 20.78 28.61
N ASP A 155 -9.65 19.58 29.02
CA ASP A 155 -10.34 18.50 28.32
C ASP A 155 -11.62 18.89 27.55
N GLU A 156 -11.83 18.28 26.38
CA GLU A 156 -12.93 17.31 26.14
C GLU A 156 -13.06 16.96 24.64
N GLU A 157 -13.48 15.73 24.40
CA GLU A 157 -13.55 15.06 23.12
C GLU A 157 -14.39 15.83 22.07
N SER A 158 -13.77 16.24 20.97
CA SER A 158 -14.51 16.56 19.74
C SER A 158 -13.90 15.84 18.54
N PHE A 159 -14.41 14.65 18.27
CA PHE A 159 -14.25 13.98 16.97
C PHE A 159 -14.97 14.84 15.91
N VAL A 160 -14.21 15.61 15.13
CA VAL A 160 -14.75 16.18 13.90
C VAL A 160 -14.79 15.06 12.87
N ASP A 161 -15.99 14.49 12.72
CA ASP A 161 -16.34 13.52 11.71
C ASP A 161 -16.26 14.15 10.31
N ILE A 162 -15.16 13.88 9.60
CA ILE A 162 -15.05 14.18 8.17
C ILE A 162 -15.57 12.95 7.42
N SER A 163 -16.88 12.70 7.56
CA SER A 163 -17.60 11.67 6.82
C SER A 163 -18.89 12.26 6.33
N ARG A 164 -18.86 12.91 5.15
CA ARG A 164 -19.95 13.07 4.17
C ARG A 164 -19.66 14.28 3.31
N ASP A 165 -19.02 14.03 2.18
CA ASP A 165 -19.63 14.22 0.86
C ASP A 165 -18.50 14.12 -0.17
N ASP A 166 -18.31 12.95 -0.79
CA ASP A 166 -17.41 12.79 -1.93
C ASP A 166 -17.96 11.65 -2.81
N SER A 167 -19.17 11.87 -3.33
CA SER A 167 -19.67 11.12 -4.50
C SER A 167 -19.09 11.72 -5.80
N LEU A 168 -17.84 12.20 -5.76
CA LEU A 168 -17.17 12.81 -6.89
C LEU A 168 -16.70 11.71 -7.85
N MET A 169 -17.22 11.77 -9.07
CA MET A 169 -16.73 11.00 -10.21
C MET A 169 -15.20 11.10 -10.29
N LEU A 170 -14.54 9.97 -10.06
CA LEU A 170 -13.11 9.78 -10.01
C LEU A 170 -12.51 9.97 -11.42
N GLU A 171 -11.98 11.16 -11.75
CA GLU A 171 -11.29 11.42 -13.04
C GLU A 171 -10.03 10.55 -13.20
N ILE A 172 -9.98 9.79 -14.30
CA ILE A 172 -8.83 8.96 -14.69
C ILE A 172 -7.71 9.88 -15.20
N ILE A 173 -6.50 9.69 -14.69
CA ILE A 173 -5.33 10.49 -15.13
C ILE A 173 -4.79 9.89 -16.44
N ASP A 174 -4.70 10.73 -17.47
CA ASP A 174 -4.28 10.31 -18.82
C ASP A 174 -2.79 10.00 -18.92
N GLU A 175 -1.93 10.82 -18.30
CA GLU A 175 -0.48 10.65 -18.31
C GLU A 175 0.04 10.38 -16.90
N VAL A 176 0.77 9.28 -16.76
CA VAL A 176 1.44 8.95 -15.50
C VAL A 176 2.71 9.79 -15.39
N SER A 177 3.01 10.31 -14.20
CA SER A 177 4.23 11.08 -13.98
C SER A 177 5.48 10.28 -14.37
N ASN A 178 6.51 10.92 -14.94
CA ASN A 178 7.79 10.27 -15.29
C ASN A 178 8.35 9.39 -14.16
N ALA A 179 8.17 9.82 -12.91
CA ALA A 179 8.59 9.05 -11.74
C ALA A 179 7.93 7.67 -11.65
N ALA A 180 6.64 7.56 -12.00
CA ALA A 180 5.90 6.31 -11.96
C ALA A 180 6.20 5.40 -13.17
N LEU A 181 6.60 5.97 -14.31
CA LEU A 181 7.17 5.19 -15.43
C LEU A 181 8.54 4.62 -15.05
N GLU A 182 9.42 5.42 -14.43
CA GLU A 182 10.69 4.93 -13.88
C GLU A 182 10.48 3.79 -12.86
N ASP A 183 9.47 3.89 -12.00
CA ASP A 183 9.14 2.84 -11.05
C ASP A 183 8.65 1.55 -11.73
N ALA A 184 7.93 1.68 -12.85
CA ALA A 184 7.53 0.55 -13.68
C ALA A 184 8.76 -0.13 -14.32
N HIS A 185 9.73 0.65 -14.82
CA HIS A 185 11.00 0.13 -15.29
C HIS A 185 11.75 -0.62 -14.18
N ASP A 186 11.91 -0.01 -13.00
CA ASP A 186 12.61 -0.64 -11.87
C ASP A 186 11.90 -1.94 -11.41
N SER A 187 10.57 -1.95 -11.45
CA SER A 187 9.78 -3.12 -11.06
C SER A 187 9.94 -4.29 -12.03
N LEU A 188 10.06 -4.02 -13.34
CA LEU A 188 10.34 -5.07 -14.34
C LEU A 188 11.73 -5.72 -14.14
N MET A 189 12.69 -4.93 -13.66
CA MET A 189 14.10 -5.36 -13.50
C MET A 189 14.39 -6.11 -12.19
N VAL A 190 13.40 -6.27 -11.30
CA VAL A 190 13.57 -7.03 -10.04
C VAL A 190 13.99 -8.48 -10.34
N GLY A 191 15.10 -8.97 -9.79
CA GLY A 191 15.56 -10.34 -10.04
C GLY A 191 15.90 -10.61 -11.50
N PHE A 192 16.32 -9.58 -12.24
CA PHE A 192 16.78 -9.69 -13.62
C PHE A 192 18.11 -10.45 -13.71
N GLU A 193 19.06 -10.15 -12.83
CA GLU A 193 20.42 -10.73 -12.85
C GLU A 193 20.43 -12.24 -12.58
N GLU A 194 19.45 -12.74 -11.84
CA GLU A 194 19.30 -14.15 -11.47
C GLU A 194 18.53 -14.97 -12.52
N ALA A 195 17.90 -14.31 -13.50
CA ALA A 195 17.10 -14.96 -14.54
C ALA A 195 17.97 -15.54 -15.66
N ASP A 196 17.45 -16.54 -16.38
CA ASP A 196 18.12 -17.07 -17.56
C ASP A 196 18.17 -16.05 -18.71
N PHE A 197 19.13 -16.21 -19.62
CA PHE A 197 19.36 -15.29 -20.73
C PHE A 197 18.13 -15.04 -21.62
N SER A 198 17.26 -16.05 -21.81
CA SER A 198 16.03 -15.86 -22.59
C SER A 198 15.07 -14.94 -21.86
N THR A 199 14.84 -15.19 -20.58
CA THR A 199 13.99 -14.36 -19.72
C THR A 199 14.51 -12.94 -19.59
N GLN A 200 15.83 -12.76 -19.48
CA GLN A 200 16.46 -11.44 -19.49
C GLN A 200 16.18 -10.68 -20.81
N GLY A 201 16.34 -11.33 -21.95
CA GLY A 201 16.02 -10.73 -23.26
C GLY A 201 14.55 -10.31 -23.38
N ASP A 202 13.64 -11.15 -22.89
CA ASP A 202 12.20 -10.87 -22.87
C ASP A 202 11.87 -9.65 -21.99
N ILE A 203 12.47 -9.56 -20.80
CA ILE A 203 12.30 -8.44 -19.86
C ILE A 203 12.80 -7.13 -20.49
N LEU A 204 13.98 -7.11 -21.10
CA LEU A 204 14.53 -5.90 -21.73
C LEU A 204 13.63 -5.40 -22.89
N THR A 205 13.10 -6.34 -23.67
CA THR A 205 12.19 -6.02 -24.78
C THR A 205 10.90 -5.35 -24.27
N ILE A 206 10.37 -5.82 -23.15
CA ILE A 206 9.18 -5.25 -22.51
C ILE A 206 9.52 -3.91 -21.84
N GLN A 207 10.67 -3.82 -21.18
CA GLN A 207 11.15 -2.60 -20.54
C GLN A 207 11.25 -1.45 -21.54
N ALA A 208 11.76 -1.69 -22.75
CA ALA A 208 11.83 -0.67 -23.81
C ALA A 208 10.45 -0.17 -24.29
N ARG A 209 9.36 -0.82 -23.86
CA ARG A 209 7.98 -0.57 -24.30
C ARG A 209 7.05 -0.19 -23.15
N VAL A 210 7.59 0.27 -22.02
CA VAL A 210 6.78 0.70 -20.87
C VAL A 210 5.82 1.85 -21.23
N ASP A 211 6.19 2.74 -22.15
CA ASP A 211 5.28 3.78 -22.64
C ASP A 211 4.08 3.21 -23.42
N ASP A 212 4.31 2.17 -24.23
CA ASP A 212 3.22 1.45 -24.89
C ASP A 212 2.32 0.77 -23.85
N LEU A 213 2.90 0.21 -22.78
CA LEU A 213 2.18 -0.40 -21.68
C LEU A 213 1.24 0.62 -21.01
N ASP A 214 1.76 1.81 -20.68
CA ASP A 214 0.99 2.91 -20.10
C ASP A 214 -0.20 3.34 -20.96
N ARG A 215 0.02 3.48 -22.28
CA ARG A 215 -1.04 3.80 -23.25
C ARG A 215 -2.10 2.71 -23.34
N MET A 216 -1.68 1.44 -23.36
CA MET A 216 -2.60 0.30 -23.39
C MET A 216 -3.47 0.27 -22.13
N ILE A 217 -2.87 0.48 -20.97
CA ILE A 217 -3.58 0.52 -19.69
C ILE A 217 -4.59 1.67 -19.67
N SER A 218 -4.18 2.87 -20.10
CA SER A 218 -5.07 4.03 -20.23
C SER A 218 -6.30 3.72 -21.07
N THR A 219 -6.09 3.05 -22.21
CA THR A 219 -7.17 2.68 -23.12
C THR A 219 -8.13 1.68 -22.47
N ILE A 220 -7.61 0.70 -21.74
CA ILE A 220 -8.43 -0.32 -21.06
C ILE A 220 -9.26 0.31 -19.93
N ILE A 221 -8.64 1.14 -19.09
CA ILE A 221 -9.32 1.80 -17.95
C ILE A 221 -10.45 2.70 -18.46
N LYS A 222 -10.19 3.50 -19.52
CA LYS A 222 -11.22 4.36 -20.13
C LYS A 222 -12.39 3.57 -20.71
N ASN A 223 -12.14 2.41 -21.29
CA ASN A 223 -13.18 1.57 -21.89
C ASN A 223 -13.99 0.75 -20.86
N ARG A 224 -13.52 0.66 -19.61
CA ARG A 224 -14.16 -0.14 -18.55
C ARG A 224 -14.52 0.68 -17.32
N ASP A 225 -14.92 1.93 -17.55
CA ASP A 225 -15.43 2.84 -16.50
C ASP A 225 -14.49 3.01 -15.30
N GLY A 226 -13.18 2.95 -15.55
CA GLY A 226 -12.19 3.09 -14.48
C GLY A 226 -11.84 1.81 -13.74
N ILE A 227 -12.44 0.65 -14.07
CA ILE A 227 -12.22 -0.61 -13.35
C ILE A 227 -10.93 -1.29 -13.83
N TRP A 228 -10.16 -1.87 -12.90
CA TRP A 228 -9.00 -2.69 -13.21
C TRP A 228 -8.91 -3.92 -12.28
N GLY A 229 -9.12 -5.11 -12.82
CA GLY A 229 -8.96 -6.37 -12.11
C GLY A 229 -8.29 -7.46 -12.97
N GLU A 230 -8.53 -8.72 -12.62
CA GLU A 230 -7.93 -9.87 -13.31
C GLU A 230 -8.33 -9.93 -14.80
N LYS A 231 -9.60 -9.62 -15.11
CA LYS A 231 -10.13 -9.63 -16.48
C LYS A 231 -9.46 -8.58 -17.37
N GLU A 232 -9.18 -7.40 -16.82
CA GLU A 232 -8.50 -6.29 -17.51
C GLU A 232 -7.02 -6.58 -17.71
N SER A 233 -6.38 -7.12 -16.66
CA SER A 233 -5.01 -7.62 -16.72
C SER A 233 -4.85 -8.71 -17.79
N ASP A 234 -5.78 -9.67 -17.86
CA ASP A 234 -5.81 -10.70 -18.91
C ASP A 234 -6.02 -10.13 -20.31
N LEU A 235 -6.87 -9.12 -20.44
CA LEU A 235 -7.08 -8.42 -21.72
C LEU A 235 -5.79 -7.72 -22.16
N LEU A 236 -5.09 -7.05 -21.25
CA LEU A 236 -3.81 -6.41 -21.53
C LEU A 236 -2.78 -7.41 -22.05
N ILE A 237 -2.61 -8.54 -21.36
CA ILE A 237 -1.68 -9.60 -21.78
C ILE A 237 -2.03 -10.12 -23.18
N ARG A 238 -3.31 -10.39 -23.46
CA ARG A 238 -3.76 -10.84 -24.79
C ARG A 238 -3.45 -9.81 -25.88
N LEU A 239 -3.67 -8.52 -25.60
CA LEU A 239 -3.34 -7.45 -26.54
C LEU A 239 -1.83 -7.31 -26.77
N ALA A 240 -1.03 -7.46 -25.71
CA ALA A 240 0.43 -7.40 -25.78
C ALA A 240 0.99 -8.57 -26.60
N MET A 241 0.52 -9.80 -26.36
CA MET A 241 0.87 -10.97 -27.17
C MET A 241 0.50 -10.78 -28.64
N ARG A 242 -0.68 -10.22 -28.94
CA ARG A 242 -1.10 -9.90 -30.31
C ARG A 242 -0.20 -8.85 -30.99
N ARG A 243 0.40 -7.96 -30.20
CA ARG A 243 1.40 -6.96 -30.66
C ARG A 243 2.84 -7.52 -30.69
N GLY A 244 3.01 -8.82 -30.53
CA GLY A 244 4.31 -9.51 -30.62
C GLY A 244 5.19 -9.39 -29.38
N TRP A 245 4.62 -9.11 -28.21
CA TRP A 245 5.41 -9.04 -26.97
C TRP A 245 5.85 -10.44 -26.53
N PRO A 246 7.09 -10.61 -26.03
CA PRO A 246 7.60 -11.91 -25.61
C PRO A 246 7.08 -12.32 -24.22
N LEU A 247 5.82 -12.75 -24.17
CA LEU A 247 5.10 -13.11 -22.94
C LEU A 247 4.83 -14.63 -22.82
N LYS A 248 5.76 -15.44 -23.34
CA LYS A 248 5.65 -16.90 -23.28
C LYS A 248 6.00 -17.45 -21.90
N ASN A 249 6.97 -16.85 -21.24
CA ASN A 249 7.37 -17.21 -19.89
C ASN A 249 6.37 -16.64 -18.87
N GLU A 250 5.85 -17.48 -17.97
CA GLU A 250 4.91 -17.03 -16.95
C GLU A 250 5.54 -16.06 -15.95
N ASN A 251 6.83 -16.18 -15.63
CA ASN A 251 7.51 -15.23 -14.76
C ASN A 251 7.50 -13.81 -15.36
N VAL A 252 7.66 -13.70 -16.68
CA VAL A 252 7.63 -12.42 -17.40
C VAL A 252 6.19 -11.89 -17.45
N LYS A 253 5.20 -12.77 -17.66
CA LYS A 253 3.79 -12.40 -17.65
C LYS A 253 3.37 -11.85 -16.29
N GLU A 254 3.72 -12.54 -15.20
CA GLU A 254 3.40 -12.13 -13.82
C GLU A 254 3.95 -10.73 -13.53
N ARG A 255 5.23 -10.47 -13.86
CA ARG A 255 5.84 -9.15 -13.72
C ARG A 255 5.10 -8.06 -14.49
N VAL A 256 4.68 -8.35 -15.72
CA VAL A 256 3.89 -7.40 -16.51
C VAL A 256 2.53 -7.13 -15.88
N ARG A 257 1.87 -8.15 -15.31
CA ARG A 257 0.60 -7.97 -14.59
C ARG A 257 0.76 -7.09 -13.36
N GLU A 258 1.80 -7.33 -12.55
CA GLU A 258 2.10 -6.51 -11.37
C GLU A 258 2.35 -5.04 -11.76
N VAL A 259 3.22 -4.82 -12.75
CA VAL A 259 3.56 -3.48 -13.24
C VAL A 259 2.33 -2.79 -13.83
N ALA A 260 1.51 -3.50 -14.60
CA ALA A 260 0.32 -2.94 -15.19
C ALA A 260 -0.72 -2.55 -14.12
N THR A 261 -0.89 -3.38 -13.10
CA THR A 261 -1.78 -3.09 -11.97
C THR A 261 -1.30 -1.87 -11.20
N ASN A 262 0.01 -1.74 -10.98
CA ASN A 262 0.59 -0.57 -10.36
C ASN A 262 0.36 0.71 -11.18
N ILE A 263 0.56 0.66 -12.51
CA ILE A 263 0.30 1.79 -13.40
C ILE A 263 -1.19 2.15 -13.39
N ALA A 264 -2.08 1.16 -13.48
CA ALA A 264 -3.52 1.38 -13.50
C ALA A 264 -4.02 2.08 -12.24
N GLU A 265 -3.56 1.63 -11.08
CA GLU A 265 -3.90 2.25 -9.80
C GLU A 265 -3.37 3.68 -9.70
N ILE A 266 -2.16 3.95 -10.20
CA ILE A 266 -1.58 5.30 -10.25
C ILE A 266 -2.42 6.22 -11.14
N LYS A 267 -2.92 5.71 -12.28
CA LYS A 267 -3.89 6.42 -13.15
C LYS A 267 -5.25 6.62 -12.49
N GLY A 268 -5.48 6.01 -11.34
CA GLY A 268 -6.69 6.15 -10.58
C GLY A 268 -7.76 5.14 -10.94
N ALA A 269 -7.40 4.01 -11.54
CA ALA A 269 -8.32 2.89 -11.68
C ALA A 269 -8.86 2.47 -10.31
N ASP A 270 -10.14 2.13 -10.26
CA ASP A 270 -10.64 1.34 -9.16
C ASP A 270 -10.16 -0.08 -9.37
N LEU A 271 -9.15 -0.45 -8.57
CA LEU A 271 -8.78 -1.83 -8.47
C LEU A 271 -10.02 -2.55 -7.98
N ASP A 272 -10.52 -3.48 -8.79
CA ASP A 272 -11.46 -4.50 -8.34
C ASP A 272 -10.65 -5.25 -7.29
N LYS A 273 -10.67 -4.72 -6.06
CA LYS A 273 -10.19 -5.42 -4.90
C LYS A 273 -10.90 -6.72 -5.06
N ILE A 274 -10.14 -7.82 -5.15
CA ILE A 274 -10.62 -9.14 -4.76
C ILE A 274 -11.62 -8.83 -3.67
N SER A 275 -12.89 -8.93 -4.05
CA SER A 275 -13.97 -8.60 -3.15
C SER A 275 -13.57 -9.41 -1.94
N ASP A 276 -13.42 -8.69 -0.83
CA ASP A 276 -13.38 -9.24 0.51
C ASP A 276 -14.16 -10.54 0.43
N SER A 277 -13.41 -11.64 0.34
CA SER A 277 -13.85 -12.84 -0.37
C SER A 277 -15.28 -13.11 0.01
N GLU A 278 -16.07 -13.57 -0.95
CA GLU A 278 -17.22 -14.43 -0.69
C GLU A 278 -16.79 -15.70 0.10
N ILE A 279 -15.86 -15.62 1.06
CA ILE A 279 -15.95 -16.30 2.35
C ILE A 279 -17.24 -15.76 3.00
N ASP A 280 -18.36 -16.24 2.48
CA ASP A 280 -19.47 -16.76 3.23
C ASP A 280 -19.77 -16.00 4.54
N LYS A 281 -19.86 -14.65 4.47
CA LYS A 281 -20.38 -13.84 5.59
C LYS A 281 -21.77 -14.34 5.94
N THR A 282 -22.51 -14.82 4.94
CA THR A 282 -23.76 -15.57 5.07
C THR A 282 -23.61 -16.81 5.95
N GLY A 283 -22.78 -17.78 5.60
CA GLY A 283 -22.64 -19.02 6.37
C GLY A 283 -21.91 -18.86 7.69
N HIS A 284 -21.04 -17.86 7.84
CA HIS A 284 -20.41 -17.55 9.12
C HIS A 284 -21.40 -16.86 10.08
N LEU A 285 -22.26 -15.97 9.59
CA LEU A 285 -23.38 -15.41 10.37
C LEU A 285 -24.42 -16.48 10.70
N GLU A 286 -24.75 -17.38 9.77
CA GLU A 286 -25.70 -18.48 10.00
C GLU A 286 -25.17 -19.47 11.04
N ARG A 287 -23.86 -19.80 11.01
CA ARG A 287 -23.22 -20.62 12.04
C ARG A 287 -23.17 -19.93 13.40
N ILE A 288 -22.95 -18.61 13.44
CA ILE A 288 -22.98 -17.84 14.69
C ILE A 288 -24.41 -17.80 15.24
N ARG A 289 -25.42 -17.60 14.38
CA ARG A 289 -26.84 -17.65 14.76
C ARG A 289 -27.27 -19.01 15.27
N GLN A 290 -26.85 -20.11 14.64
CA GLN A 290 -27.12 -21.46 15.14
C GLN A 290 -26.46 -21.71 16.50
N LYS A 291 -25.21 -21.24 16.70
CA LYS A 291 -24.53 -21.37 17.99
C LYS A 291 -25.21 -20.54 19.09
N LEU A 292 -25.64 -19.32 18.78
CA LEU A 292 -26.39 -18.47 19.72
C LEU A 292 -27.75 -19.08 20.07
N SER A 293 -28.49 -19.61 19.08
CA SER A 293 -29.76 -20.30 19.32
C SER A 293 -29.60 -21.56 20.17
N ASN A 294 -28.52 -22.32 20.00
CA ASN A 294 -28.23 -23.48 20.85
C ASN A 294 -27.88 -23.07 22.28
N VAL A 295 -27.15 -21.97 22.46
CA VAL A 295 -26.84 -21.42 23.79
C VAL A 295 -28.10 -20.91 24.49
N GLU A 296 -29.01 -20.24 23.76
CA GLU A 296 -30.30 -19.80 24.31
C GLU A 296 -31.21 -20.97 24.74
N LYS A 297 -31.19 -22.09 24.01
CA LYS A 297 -31.92 -23.31 24.40
C LYS A 297 -31.36 -23.94 25.68
N ILE A 298 -30.04 -24.04 25.80
CA ILE A 298 -29.37 -24.56 27.00
C ILE A 298 -29.68 -23.66 28.21
N LEU A 299 -29.66 -22.34 28.03
CA LEU A 299 -30.01 -21.37 29.10
C LEU A 299 -31.51 -21.36 29.46
N ALA A 300 -32.38 -21.86 28.59
CA ALA A 300 -33.81 -22.02 28.86
C ALA A 300 -34.10 -23.34 29.60
N GLU A 301 -33.38 -24.41 29.29
CA GLU A 301 -33.47 -25.71 29.97
C GLU A 301 -32.94 -25.63 31.42
N ASP A 302 -31.91 -24.82 31.68
CA ASP A 302 -31.37 -24.57 33.03
C ASP A 302 -32.28 -23.73 33.94
N LYS A 303 -33.39 -23.16 33.42
CA LYS A 303 -34.37 -22.38 34.20
C LYS A 303 -35.59 -23.17 34.67
N GLU A 304 -35.73 -24.43 34.26
CA GLU A 304 -36.84 -25.32 34.67
C GLU A 304 -36.42 -26.38 35.72
N LEU A 305 -35.26 -26.20 36.38
CA LEU A 305 -34.82 -26.98 37.54
C LEU A 305 -34.84 -26.15 38.83
#